data_AF-A0A9D1X4P5-F1
#
_entry.id   AF-A0A9D1X4P5-F1
#
_cell.length_a   1.000
_cell.length_b   1.000
_cell.length_c   1.000
_cell.angle_alpha   90.00
_cell.angle_beta   90.00
_cell.angle_gamma   90.00
#
_symmetry.space_group_name_H-M   'P 1'
#
loop_
_entity.id
_entity.type
_entity.pdbx_description
1 polymer ?
#
loop_
_entity_poly.entity_id
_entity_poly.type
_entity_poly.pdbx_seq_one_letter_code
_entity_poly.pdbx_strand_id
1 'polypeptide(L)' 'DTTIADIAVAVNAGQIKTGAPCRAERTSKYNQLLRIEEEMGSTASFKEK' A
#
# COMPACT_ATOMS: atom_id res chain seq x y z
N ASP A 1 -5.58 1.58 11.76
CA ASP A 1 -5.39 0.20 11.25
C ASP A 1 -5.02 0.25 9.77
N THR A 2 -3.92 -0.42 9.43
CA THR A 2 -3.30 -0.47 8.10
C THR A 2 -3.19 -1.90 7.55
N THR A 3 -3.70 -2.91 8.26
CA THR A 3 -3.53 -4.34 7.97
C THR A 3 -3.83 -4.71 6.51
N ILE A 4 -4.83 -4.07 5.90
CA ILE A 4 -5.19 -4.34 4.50
C ILE A 4 -4.12 -3.91 3.49
N ALA A 5 -3.26 -2.92 3.81
CA ALA A 5 -2.12 -2.53 2.99
C ALA A 5 -1.05 -3.62 3.01
N ASP A 6 -0.74 -4.14 4.20
CA ASP A 6 0.22 -5.23 4.40
C ASP A 6 -0.24 -6.51 3.69
N ILE A 7 -1.52 -6.87 3.84
CA ILE A 7 -2.11 -8.04 3.15
C ILE A 7 -2.04 -7.87 1.63
N ALA A 8 -2.37 -6.69 1.10
CA ALA A 8 -2.37 -6.46 -0.35
C ALA A 8 -0.98 -6.65 -0.98
N VAL A 9 0.08 -6.20 -0.29
CA VAL A 9 1.47 -6.43 -0.72
C VAL A 9 1.85 -7.90 -0.57
N ALA A 10 1.56 -8.51 0.58
CA ALA A 10 1.92 -9.91 0.87
C ALA A 10 1.36 -10.91 -0.14
N VAL A 11 0.14 -10.69 -0.64
CA VAL A 11 -0.48 -11.56 -1.65
C VAL A 11 -0.22 -11.12 -3.09
N ASN A 12 0.60 -10.08 -3.31
CA ASN A 12 0.84 -9.48 -4.63
C ASN A 12 -0.44 -9.13 -5.39
N ALA A 13 -1.44 -8.60 -4.66
CA ALA A 13 -2.80 -8.32 -5.17
C ALA A 13 -2.78 -7.41 -6.42
N GLY A 14 -1.77 -6.54 -6.54
CA GLY A 14 -1.61 -5.61 -7.65
C GLY A 14 -2.54 -4.40 -7.61
N GLN A 15 -3.64 -4.47 -6.86
CA GLN A 15 -4.57 -3.37 -6.64
C GLN A 15 -5.10 -3.40 -5.22
N ILE A 16 -5.37 -2.20 -4.67
CA ILE A 16 -6.00 -2.03 -3.36
C ILE A 16 -6.95 -0.84 -3.43
N LYS A 17 -8.16 -0.99 -2.89
CA LYS A 17 -9.14 0.10 -2.79
C LYS A 17 -9.31 0.50 -1.34
N THR A 18 -8.82 1.68 -0.99
CA THR A 18 -8.87 2.21 0.39
C THR A 18 -9.62 3.54 0.51
N GLY A 19 -10.23 4.01 -0.61
CA GLY A 19 -11.02 5.23 -0.70
C GLY A 19 -10.23 6.41 -1.27
N ALA A 20 -10.81 7.62 -1.22
CA ALA A 20 -10.08 8.82 -1.64
C ALA A 20 -8.92 9.11 -0.66
N PRO A 21 -7.83 9.76 -1.10
CA PRO A 21 -6.69 10.17 -0.25
C PRO A 21 -7.06 11.37 0.63
N CYS A 22 -8.13 11.22 1.41
CA CYS A 22 -8.68 12.23 2.30
C CYS A 22 -9.16 11.52 3.57
N ARG A 23 -8.94 12.14 4.73
CA ARG A 23 -9.14 11.60 6.09
C ARG A 23 -8.04 10.63 6.54
N ALA A 24 -7.64 10.78 7.80
CA ALA A 24 -6.50 10.09 8.42
C ALA A 24 -6.55 8.56 8.29
N GLU A 25 -7.74 7.97 8.43
CA GLU A 25 -7.93 6.51 8.37
C GLU A 25 -7.62 5.92 6.98
N ARG A 26 -7.79 6.72 5.91
CA ARG A 26 -7.50 6.31 4.54
C ARG A 26 -6.06 6.61 4.18
N THR A 27 -5.59 7.82 4.51
CA THR A 27 -4.21 8.22 4.29
C THR A 27 -3.23 7.33 5.04
N SER A 28 -3.59 6.80 6.22
CA SER A 28 -2.72 5.85 6.94
C SER A 28 -2.42 4.59 6.15
N LYS A 29 -3.36 4.09 5.33
CA LYS A 29 -3.17 2.90 4.49
C LYS A 29 -2.25 3.21 3.30
N TYR A 30 -2.41 4.38 2.68
CA TYR A 30 -1.49 4.85 1.65
C TYR A 30 -0.08 5.08 2.18
N ASN A 31 0.05 5.70 3.35
CA ASN A 31 1.35 5.90 4.00
C ASN A 31 2.00 4.58 4.39
N GLN A 32 1.21 3.54 4.72
CA GLN A 32 1.75 2.21 4.94
C GLN A 32 2.35 1.63 3.66
N LEU A 33 1.69 1.79 2.51
CA LEU A 33 2.25 1.34 1.23
C LEU A 33 3.57 2.04 0.90
N LEU A 34 3.67 3.35 1.16
CA LEU A 34 4.93 4.09 0.98
C LEU A 34 6.04 3.58 1.91
N ARG A 35 5.73 3.26 3.16
CA ARG A 35 6.70 2.67 4.09
C ARG A 35 7.17 1.29 3.65
N ILE A 36 6.24 0.45 3.16
CA ILE A 36 6.57 -0.88 2.66
C ILE A 36 7.43 -0.78 1.40
N GLU A 37 7.13 0.17 0.50
CA GLU A 37 7.99 0.43 -0.66
C GLU A 37 9.40 0.84 -0.23
N GLU A 38 9.52 1.80 0.69
CA GLU A 38 10.81 2.26 1.20
C GLU A 38 11.62 1.11 1.83
N GLU A 39 10.97 0.21 2.57
CA GLU A 39 11.58 -0.99 3.15
C GLU A 39 12.06 -2.00 2.10
N MET A 40 11.29 -2.20 1.02
CA MET A 40 11.65 -3.11 -0.06
C MET A 40 12.75 -2.55 -0.98
N GLY A 41 12.88 -1.22 -1.05
CA GLY A 41 13.90 -0.54 -1.85
C GLY A 41 13.91 -1.01 -3.31
N SER A 42 15.05 -1.53 -3.78
CA SER A 42 15.23 -1.99 -5.16
C SER A 42 14.42 -3.24 -5.54
N THR A 43 13.85 -3.95 -4.56
CA THR A 43 13.01 -5.14 -4.80
C THR A 43 11.54 -4.80 -4.99
N ALA A 44 11.14 -3.55 -4.71
CA ALA A 44 9.78 -3.08 -4.92
C ALA A 44 9.42 -3.11 -6.42
N SER A 45 8.22 -3.60 -6.73
CA SER A 45 7.70 -3.66 -8.10
C SER A 45 6.26 -3.18 -8.14
N PHE A 46 5.98 -2.24 -9.04
CA PHE A 46 4.65 -1.69 -9.29
C PHE A 46 4.09 -2.29 -10.57
N LYS A 47 2.89 -2.87 -10.48
CA LYS A 47 2.16 -3.31 -11.68
C LYS A 47 1.57 -2.08 -12.35
N GLU A 48 2.23 -1.58 -13.39
CA GLU A 48 1.61 -0.64 -14.32
C GLU A 48 0.55 -1.36 -15.17
N LYS A 49 -0.35 -0.56 -15.76
CA LYS A 49 -1.47 -1.07 -16.58
C LYS A 49 -1.00 -1.65 -17.90
#